data_AF-A0A3L6J725-F1
#
_entry.id   AF-A0A3L6J725-F1
#
_cell.length_a   1.000
_cell.length_b   1.000
_cell.length_c   1.000
_cell.angle_alpha   90.00
_cell.angle_beta   90.00
_cell.angle_gamma   90.00
#
_symmetry.space_group_name_H-M   'P 1'
#
loop_
_entity.id
_entity.type
_entity.pdbx_description
1 polymer ?
#
loop_
_entity_poly.entity_id
_entity_poly.type
_entity_poly.pdbx_seq_one_letter_code
_entity_poly.pdbx_strand_id
1 'polypeptide(L)'
;MTSKTISVTEDVYNLLRKMRLPGESFGDTINRLCKSKTSLSLRIWAESSDGWSDLTPEEATRLENTLETIRITLHPEEVDLD
;
A
#
# COMPACT_ATOMS: atom_id res chain seq x y z
N MET A 1 18.72 -2.27 14.28
CA MET A 1 17.50 -2.82 13.65
C MET A 1 17.21 -4.18 14.25
N THR A 2 16.00 -4.38 14.75
CA THR A 2 15.52 -5.68 15.22
C THR A 2 15.04 -6.49 14.03
N SER A 3 15.62 -7.66 13.80
CA SER A 3 15.19 -8.58 12.75
C SER A 3 14.22 -9.62 13.29
N LYS A 4 13.24 -10.01 12.48
CA LYS A 4 12.35 -11.14 12.71
C LYS A 4 12.51 -12.11 11.55
N THR A 5 12.38 -13.40 11.83
CA THR A 5 12.40 -14.46 10.81
C THR A 5 10.99 -14.96 10.60
N ILE A 6 10.59 -15.11 9.33
CA ILE A 6 9.33 -15.74 8.95
C ILE A 6 9.64 -16.93 8.04
N SER A 7 8.87 -18.01 8.18
CA SER A 7 8.92 -19.16 7.27
C SER A 7 7.76 -19.07 6.30
N VAL A 8 8.04 -19.28 5.02
CA VAL A 8 7.03 -19.31 3.94
C VAL A 8 7.20 -20.58 3.13
N THR A 9 6.18 -20.97 2.37
CA THR A 9 6.31 -22.09 1.43
C THR A 9 7.21 -21.70 0.26
N GLU A 10 7.79 -22.71 -0.39
CA GLU A 10 8.65 -22.54 -1.55
C GLU A 10 7.93 -21.78 -2.69
N ASP A 11 6.64 -22.06 -2.89
CA ASP A 11 5.82 -21.38 -3.90
C ASP A 11 5.70 -19.88 -3.62
N VAL A 12 5.48 -19.49 -2.36
CA VAL A 12 5.39 -18.08 -1.95
C VAL A 12 6.75 -17.39 -2.09
N TYR A 13 7.83 -18.06 -1.71
CA TYR A 13 9.18 -17.54 -1.91
C TYR A 13 9.47 -17.25 -3.40
N ASN A 14 9.11 -18.19 -4.28
CA ASN A 14 9.32 -18.05 -5.72
C ASN A 14 8.48 -16.93 -6.33
N LEU A 15 7.27 -16.70 -5.83
CA LEU A 15 6.46 -15.54 -6.21
C LEU A 15 7.13 -14.22 -5.78
N LEU A 16 7.53 -14.10 -4.51
CA LEU A 16 8.22 -12.90 -4.00
C LEU A 16 9.52 -12.62 -4.78
N ARG A 17 10.27 -13.66 -5.12
CA ARG A 17 11.49 -13.56 -5.93
C ARG A 17 11.24 -12.95 -7.31
N LYS A 18 10.14 -13.32 -7.97
CA LYS A 18 9.75 -12.78 -9.29
C LYS A 18 9.29 -11.33 -9.22
N MET A 19 8.78 -10.88 -8.07
CA MET A 19 8.29 -9.51 -7.86
C MET A 19 9.39 -8.52 -7.46
N ARG A 20 10.62 -8.99 -7.23
CA ARG A 20 11.77 -8.16 -6.84
C ARG A 20 12.28 -7.33 -8.01
N LEU A 21 12.48 -6.03 -7.80
CA LEU A 21 13.03 -5.13 -8.81
C LEU A 21 14.57 -5.18 -8.86
N PRO A 22 15.20 -4.76 -9.98
CA PRO A 22 16.66 -4.68 -10.07
C PRO A 22 17.26 -3.79 -8.96
N GLY A 23 18.25 -4.30 -8.24
CA GLY A 23 18.90 -3.58 -7.13
C GLY A 23 18.13 -3.60 -5.80
N GLU A 24 16.93 -4.19 -5.75
CA GLU A 24 16.10 -4.28 -4.53
C GLU A 24 16.48 -5.51 -3.68
N SER A 25 16.51 -5.38 -2.35
CA SER A 25 16.63 -6.53 -1.44
C SER A 25 15.27 -7.22 -1.23
N PHE A 26 15.27 -8.46 -0.72
CA PHE A 26 14.01 -9.15 -0.39
C PHE A 26 13.18 -8.40 0.66
N GLY A 27 13.84 -7.77 1.63
CA GLY A 27 13.17 -6.95 2.65
C GLY A 27 12.52 -5.72 2.03
N ASP A 28 13.18 -5.07 1.08
CA ASP A 28 12.65 -3.92 0.36
C ASP A 28 11.44 -4.31 -0.50
N THR A 29 11.50 -5.46 -1.19
CA THR A 29 10.37 -6.00 -1.95
C THR A 29 9.16 -6.24 -1.05
N ILE A 30 9.34 -6.91 0.10
CA ILE A 30 8.25 -7.19 1.04
C ILE A 30 7.69 -5.86 1.57
N ASN A 31 8.55 -4.92 1.97
CA ASN A 31 8.14 -3.61 2.45
C ASN A 31 7.32 -2.85 1.40
N ARG A 32 7.77 -2.82 0.15
CA ARG A 32 7.06 -2.19 -0.97
C ARG A 32 5.71 -2.84 -1.24
N LEU A 33 5.65 -4.17 -1.26
CA LEU A 33 4.40 -4.92 -1.49
C LEU A 33 3.39 -4.75 -0.35
N CYS A 34 3.87 -4.68 0.89
CA CYS A 34 3.04 -4.35 2.04
C CYS A 34 2.57 -2.89 2.01
N LYS A 35 3.45 -1.99 1.57
CA LYS A 35 3.14 -0.57 1.33
C LYS A 35 2.35 -0.33 0.06
N SER A 36 1.95 -1.31 -0.74
CA SER A 36 1.21 -1.06 -1.99
C SER A 36 -0.26 -1.51 -1.92
N LYS A 37 -0.76 -1.88 -0.74
CA LYS A 37 -2.09 -2.50 -0.57
C LYS A 37 -3.00 -1.81 0.44
N THR A 38 -2.80 -0.54 0.73
CA THR A 38 -3.69 0.22 1.61
C THR A 38 -4.17 1.51 0.94
N SER A 39 -5.39 1.94 1.25
CA SER A 39 -5.84 3.31 0.91
C SER A 39 -4.82 4.36 1.39
N LEU A 40 -4.19 4.10 2.55
CA LEU A 40 -3.09 4.90 3.09
C LEU A 40 -1.89 4.97 2.13
N SER A 41 -1.50 3.86 1.51
CA SER A 41 -0.40 3.89 0.54
C SER A 41 -0.70 4.64 -0.74
N LEU A 42 -1.95 4.56 -1.22
CA LEU A 42 -2.41 5.35 -2.36
C LEU A 42 -2.45 6.84 -2.00
N ARG A 43 -2.86 7.18 -0.77
CA ARG A 43 -2.84 8.56 -0.26
C ARG A 43 -1.41 9.11 -0.16
N ILE A 44 -0.49 8.36 0.45
CA ILE A 44 0.93 8.76 0.57
C ILE A 44 1.55 8.93 -0.82
N TRP A 45 1.23 8.04 -1.77
CA TRP A 45 1.72 8.17 -3.15
C TRP A 45 1.13 9.40 -3.85
N ALA A 46 -0.16 9.69 -3.68
CA ALA A 46 -0.80 10.90 -4.23
C ALA A 46 -0.20 12.18 -3.62
N GLU A 47 0.03 12.21 -2.30
CA GLU A 47 0.63 13.36 -1.59
C GLU A 47 2.12 13.58 -1.93
N SER A 48 2.84 12.52 -2.34
CA SER A 48 4.28 12.58 -2.63
C SER A 48 4.63 12.65 -4.13
N SER A 49 3.62 12.61 -5.00
CA SER A 49 3.78 12.66 -6.45
C SER A 49 3.41 14.04 -6.97
N ASP A 50 4.33 14.72 -7.65
CA ASP A 50 4.07 15.99 -8.35
C ASP A 50 2.98 15.85 -9.43
N GLY A 51 2.67 14.63 -9.86
CA GLY A 51 1.68 14.34 -10.92
C GLY A 51 0.22 14.54 -10.52
N TRP A 52 -0.06 14.95 -9.28
CA TRP A 52 -1.41 15.27 -8.79
C TRP A 52 -1.48 16.68 -8.17
N SER A 53 -0.47 17.51 -8.43
CA SER A 53 -0.38 18.88 -7.91
C SER A 53 -1.39 19.85 -8.54
N ASP A 54 -2.02 19.46 -9.64
CA ASP A 54 -3.03 20.22 -10.39
C ASP A 54 -4.47 19.86 -10.02
N LEU A 55 -4.67 18.96 -9.06
CA LEU A 55 -6.02 18.62 -8.57
C LEU A 55 -6.73 19.87 -8.05
N THR A 56 -7.95 20.08 -8.55
CA THR A 56 -8.85 21.05 -7.96
C THR A 56 -9.31 20.57 -6.58
N PRO A 57 -9.76 21.49 -5.69
CA PRO A 57 -10.27 21.10 -4.37
C PRO A 57 -11.39 20.06 -4.44
N GLU A 58 -12.26 20.14 -5.44
CA GLU A 58 -13.36 19.19 -5.62
C GLU A 58 -12.87 17.80 -6.01
N GLU A 59 -11.86 17.71 -6.89
CA GLU A 59 -11.27 16.43 -7.30
C GLU A 59 -10.50 15.78 -6.15
N ALA A 60 -9.79 16.58 -5.34
CA ALA A 60 -9.13 16.11 -4.13
C ALA A 60 -10.14 15.51 -3.12
N THR A 61 -11.27 16.18 -2.89
CA THR A 61 -12.34 15.65 -2.04
C THR A 61 -12.94 14.35 -2.58
N ARG A 62 -13.16 14.24 -3.90
CA ARG A 62 -13.65 12.99 -4.52
C ARG A 62 -12.66 11.84 -4.37
N LEU A 63 -11.36 12.12 -4.53
CA LEU A 63 -10.30 11.15 -4.32
C LEU A 63 -10.28 10.64 -2.87
N GLU A 64 -10.35 11.54 -1.90
CA GLU A 64 -10.37 11.19 -0.48
C GLU A 64 -11.57 10.31 -0.12
N ASN A 65 -12.77 10.67 -0.58
CA ASN A 65 -13.99 9.86 -0.39
C ASN A 65 -13.88 8.46 -1.02
N THR A 66 -13.22 8.36 -2.18
CA THR A 66 -13.00 7.08 -2.87
C THR A 66 -12.02 6.21 -2.08
N LEU A 67 -10.94 6.80 -1.57
CA LEU A 67 -9.95 6.10 -0.75
C LEU A 67 -10.54 5.60 0.57
N GLU A 68 -11.43 6.39 1.20
CA GLU A 68 -12.12 5.97 2.43
C GLU A 68 -13.13 4.86 2.16
N THR A 69 -13.85 4.90 1.04
CA THR A 69 -14.75 3.82 0.63
C THR A 69 -13.98 2.50 0.43
N ILE A 70 -12.81 2.56 -0.22
CA ILE A 70 -11.93 1.41 -0.41
C ILE A 70 -11.42 0.90 0.96
N ARG A 71 -11.07 1.79 1.88
CA ARG A 71 -10.64 1.44 3.24
C ARG A 71 -11.70 0.62 3.97
N ILE A 72 -12.94 1.12 3.98
CA ILE A 72 -14.09 0.49 4.64
C ILE A 72 -14.41 -0.86 3.99
N THR A 73 -14.34 -0.94 2.67
CA THR A 73 -14.65 -2.19 1.93
C THR A 73 -13.62 -3.29 2.18
N LEU A 74 -12.35 -2.94 2.34
CA LEU A 74 -11.26 -3.90 2.55
C LEU A 74 -11.08 -4.31 4.02
N HIS A 75 -11.52 -3.47 4.97
CA HIS A 75 -11.42 -3.72 6.42
C HIS A 75 -12.73 -3.38 7.14
N PRO A 76 -13.82 -4.12 6.88
CA PRO A 76 -15.13 -3.83 7.49
C PRO A 76 -15.18 -4.03 9.01
N GLU A 77 -14.23 -4.80 9.58
CA GLU A 77 -14.18 -5.11 11.01
C GLU A 77 -13.51 -4.01 11.87
N GLU A 78 -12.94 -2.97 11.24
CA GLU A 78 -12.33 -1.82 11.94
C GLU A 78 -13.25 -0.60 12.01
N VAL A 79 -14.52 -0.74 11.61
CA VAL A 79 -15.53 0.32 11.70
C VAL A 79 -16.27 0.17 13.03
N ASP A 80 -15.70 0.72 14.11
CA ASP A 80 -16.48 1.01 15.31
C ASP A 80 -17.48 2.13 14.95
N LEU A 81 -18.76 1.76 14.98
CA LEU A 81 -19.89 2.68 14.88
C LEU A 81 -20.17 3.23 16.29
N ASP A 82 -19.46 4.30 16.66
CA ASP A 82 -19.87 5.20 17.76
C ASP A 82 -20.69 6.39 17.22
#